data_AF-A0A3P6QA76-F1
#
_entry.id   AF-A0A3P6QA76-F1
#
_cell.length_a   1.000
_cell.length_b   1.000
_cell.length_c   1.000
_cell.angle_alpha   90.00
_cell.angle_beta   90.00
_cell.angle_gamma   90.00
#
_symmetry.space_group_name_H-M   'P 1'
#
loop_
_entity.id
_entity.type
_entity.pdbx_description
1 polymer ?
#
loop_
_entity_poly.entity_id
_entity_poly.type
_entity_poly.pdbx_seq_one_letter_code
_entity_poly.pdbx_strand_id
1 'polypeptide(L)' 'MKKRFALGTHVSEYLIIQDFVRQNYSEMLVKKVIQSCIRRGELQYRMQRKMLYRVK' A
#
# COMPACT_ATOMS: atom_id res chain seq x y z
N MET A 1 5.18 -18.29 3.69
CA MET A 1 3.84 -17.67 3.59
C MET A 1 3.99 -16.17 3.39
N LYS A 2 3.54 -15.61 2.25
CA LYS A 2 3.55 -14.15 2.01
C LYS A 2 2.58 -13.50 2.99
N LYS A 3 3.07 -12.70 3.94
CA LYS A 3 2.25 -11.93 4.89
C LYS A 3 1.32 -11.02 4.09
N ARG A 4 0.07 -11.42 3.93
CA ARG A 4 -0.98 -10.55 3.40
C ARG A 4 -1.18 -9.42 4.41
N PHE A 5 -1.22 -8.18 3.94
CA PHE A 5 -1.53 -7.03 4.76
C PHE A 5 -2.78 -7.29 5.61
N ALA A 6 -2.65 -7.33 6.93
CA ALA A 6 -3.80 -7.53 7.79
C ALA A 6 -4.68 -6.27 7.80
N LEU A 7 -6.00 -6.47 7.78
CA LEU A 7 -6.99 -5.39 7.93
C LEU A 7 -6.73 -4.62 9.23
N GLY A 8 -6.75 -3.29 9.16
CA GLY A 8 -6.50 -2.43 10.32
C GLY A 8 -5.03 -2.16 10.66
N THR A 9 -4.06 -2.62 9.87
CA THR A 9 -2.63 -2.32 10.11
C THR A 9 -2.21 -1.03 9.40
N HIS A 10 -1.42 -0.20 10.07
CA HIS A 10 -0.77 0.97 9.48
C HIS A 10 0.58 0.59 8.89
N VAL A 11 0.79 0.92 7.62
CA VAL A 11 2.07 0.68 6.95
C VAL A 11 2.36 1.84 6.00
N SER A 12 3.63 2.19 5.85
CA SER A 12 4.03 3.26 4.94
C SER A 12 3.93 2.83 3.47
N GLU A 13 3.48 3.75 2.61
CA GLU A 13 3.50 3.56 1.14
C GLU A 13 4.89 3.12 0.65
N TYR A 14 5.95 3.70 1.23
CA TYR A 14 7.33 3.36 0.91
C TYR A 14 7.66 1.87 1.12
N LEU A 15 7.27 1.29 2.25
CA LEU A 15 7.54 -0.12 2.54
C LEU A 15 6.78 -1.04 1.58
N ILE A 16 5.54 -0.69 1.24
CA ILE A 16 4.75 -1.45 0.25
C ILE A 16 5.46 -1.42 -1.10
N ILE A 17 5.85 -0.24 -1.58
CA ILE A 17 6.56 -0.08 -2.84
C ILE A 17 7.84 -0.91 -2.84
N GLN A 18 8.66 -0.80 -1.79
CA GLN A 18 9.93 -1.50 -1.70
C GLN A 18 9.76 -3.04 -1.76
N ASP A 19 8.74 -3.58 -1.08
CA ASP A 19 8.47 -5.02 -1.08
C ASP A 19 7.98 -5.54 -2.43
N PHE A 20 7.25 -4.73 -3.19
CA PHE A 20 6.85 -5.08 -4.56
C PHE A 20 8.00 -4.89 -5.56
N VAL A 21 8.83 -3.86 -5.38
CA VAL A 21 10.04 -3.67 -6.20
C VAL A 21 11.01 -4.85 -6.02
N ARG A 22 11.20 -5.35 -4.81
CA ARG A 22 11.98 -6.59 -4.53
C ARG A 22 11.42 -7.83 -5.22
N GLN A 23 10.13 -7.84 -5.54
CA GLN A 23 9.46 -8.90 -6.28
C GLN A 23 9.47 -8.66 -7.80
N ASN A 24 10.31 -7.73 -8.30
CA ASN A 24 10.42 -7.32 -9.70
C ASN A 24 9.18 -6.62 -10.28
N TYR A 25 8.33 -6.02 -9.44
CA TYR A 25 7.26 -5.15 -9.93
C TYR A 25 7.75 -3.72 -10.13
N SER A 26 7.28 -3.07 -11.20
CA SER A 26 7.58 -1.66 -11.45
C SER A 26 6.98 -0.76 -10.37
N GLU A 27 7.80 0.11 -9.78
CA GLU A 27 7.38 1.10 -8.78
C GLU A 27 6.21 1.97 -9.27
N MET A 28 6.23 2.36 -10.55
CA MET A 28 5.17 3.18 -11.14
C MET A 28 3.83 2.45 -11.15
N LEU A 29 3.85 1.14 -11.41
CA LEU A 29 2.64 0.30 -11.44
C LEU A 29 2.09 0.12 -10.03
N VAL A 30 2.96 -0.12 -9.04
CA VAL A 30 2.57 -0.25 -7.63
C VAL A 30 1.94 1.05 -7.12
N LYS A 31 2.52 2.22 -7.43
CA LYS A 31 1.94 3.53 -7.09
C LYS A 31 0.55 3.73 -7.70
N LYS A 32 0.35 3.37 -8.97
CA LYS A 32 -0.97 3.44 -9.64
C LYS A 32 -2.01 2.56 -8.94
N VAL A 33 -1.63 1.34 -8.55
CA VAL A 33 -2.51 0.42 -7.83
C VAL A 33 -2.88 0.98 -6.46
N ILE A 34 -1.91 1.47 -5.70
CA ILE A 34 -2.13 2.12 -4.40
C ILE A 34 -3.13 3.27 -4.54
N GLN A 35 -2.90 4.19 -5.49
CA GLN A 35 -3.83 5.30 -5.76
C GLN A 35 -5.23 4.81 -6.17
N SER A 36 -5.32 3.74 -6.94
CA SER A 36 -6.60 3.14 -7.34
C SER A 36 -7.34 2.52 -6.14
N CYS A 37 -6.65 1.85 -5.24
CA CYS A 37 -7.21 1.30 -4.01
C CYS A 37 -7.63 2.42 -3.04
N ILE A 38 -6.93 3.55 -3.01
CA ILE A 38 -7.36 4.72 -2.23
C ILE A 38 -8.63 5.33 -2.79
N ARG A 39 -8.70 5.53 -4.11
CA ARG A 39 -9.90 6.05 -4.78
C ARG A 39 -11.11 5.14 -4.58
N ARG A 40 -10.89 3.83 -4.48
CA ARG A 40 -11.94 2.83 -4.18
C ARG A 40 -12.34 2.74 -2.70
N GLY A 41 -11.62 3.43 -1.81
CA GLY A 41 -11.87 3.39 -0.37
C GLY A 41 -11.36 2.13 0.33
N GLU A 42 -10.57 1.29 -0.36
CA GLU A 42 -9.92 0.11 0.22
C GLU A 42 -8.71 0.49 1.09
N LEU A 43 -8.03 1.58 0.72
CA LEU A 43 -6.91 2.16 1.45
C LEU A 43 -7.21 3.62 1.79
N GLN A 44 -6.79 4.07 2.97
CA GLN A 44 -6.92 5.48 3.35
C GLN A 44 -5.57 6.01 3.83
N TYR A 45 -5.16 7.17 3.32
CA TYR A 45 -4.03 7.88 3.90
C TYR A 45 -4.42 8.40 5.27
N ARG A 46 -3.70 7.95 6.30
CA ARG A 46 -3.80 8.49 7.66
C ARG A 46 -2.42 9.02 8.07
N MET A 47 -2.40 10.18 8.73
CA MET A 47 -1.20 10.94 9.12
C MET A 47 -0.31 11.49 7.99
N GLN A 48 0.50 12.51 8.31
CA GLN A 48 1.41 13.24 7.40
C GLN A 48 2.62 12.44 6.87
N ARG A 49 2.63 11.11 6.96
CA ARG A 49 3.73 10.25 6.46
C ARG A 49 3.30 9.24 5.38
N LYS A 50 2.17 9.51 4.71
CA LYS A 50 1.61 8.61 3.68
C LYS A 50 1.46 7.18 4.22
N MET A 51 0.94 7.04 5.44
CA MET A 51 0.61 5.73 5.97
C MET A 51 -0.70 5.28 5.35
N LEU A 52 -0.67 4.12 4.71
CA LEU A 52 -1.80 3.48 4.10
C LEU A 52 -2.47 2.59 5.16
N TYR A 53 -3.72 2.90 5.46
CA TYR A 53 -4.58 2.11 6.33
C TYR A 53 -5.50 1.26 5.47
N ARG A 54 -5.45 -0.07 5.63
CA ARG A 54 -6.31 -0.99 4.90
C ARG A 54 -7.66 -1.12 5.61
N VAL A 55 -8.73 -0.64 4.95
CA VAL A 55 -10.09 -0.55 5.52
C VAL A 55 -10.91 -1.84 5.28
N LYS A 56 -10.63 -2.59 4.21
CA LYS A 56 -11.38 -3.79 3.80
C LYS A 56 -10.54 -4.89 3.15
#